data_AF-A0A6A1TQM8-F1
#
_entry.id   AF-A0A6A1TQM8-F1
#
_cell.length_a   1.000
_cell.length_b   1.000
_cell.length_c   1.000
_cell.angle_alpha   90.00
_cell.angle_beta   90.00
_cell.angle_gamma   90.00
#
_symmetry.space_group_name_H-M   'P 1'
#
loop_
_entity.id
_entity.type
_entity.pdbx_description
1 polymer ?
#
loop_
_entity_poly.entity_id
_entity_poly.type
_entity_poly.pdbx_seq_one_letter_code
_entity_poly.pdbx_strand_id
1 'polypeptide(L)'
;MTLKLADNTKGGQWRVASEGLECEGYFIEKARLNARRDGLYEWPQQVCTKEWVDFDDFIAAFEAALEFHHGGYDDSVMQATVAKSRRRIAESEEFDAVCREMFPERFTGGIHGFFPSEFDDVNREIVRRCALKTA
;
A
#
# COMPACT_ATOMS: atom_id res chain seq x y z
N MET A 1 16.04 -14.91 -30.75
CA MET A 1 15.02 -13.84 -30.67
C MET A 1 15.13 -13.26 -29.27
N THR A 2 15.95 -12.22 -29.12
CA THR A 2 16.25 -11.59 -27.83
C THR A 2 15.06 -10.75 -27.44
N LEU A 3 14.29 -11.21 -26.44
CA LEU A 3 13.24 -10.41 -25.82
C LEU A 3 13.92 -9.16 -25.24
N LYS A 4 13.55 -7.99 -25.78
CA LYS A 4 13.94 -6.70 -25.22
C LYS A 4 13.40 -6.67 -23.79
N LEU A 5 14.29 -6.51 -22.82
CA LEU A 5 13.93 -6.10 -21.46
C LEU A 5 12.96 -4.94 -21.59
N ALA A 6 11.78 -5.04 -20.96
CA ALA A 6 10.84 -3.94 -20.89
C ALA A 6 11.59 -2.76 -20.27
N ASP A 7 11.87 -1.76 -21.10
CA ASP A 7 12.64 -0.56 -20.78
C ASP A 7 11.76 0.40 -19.95
N ASN A 8 11.15 -0.10 -18.86
CA ASN A 8 10.32 0.68 -17.95
C ASN A 8 11.14 1.30 -16.81
N THR A 9 12.45 1.43 -17.00
CA THR A 9 13.41 1.96 -16.01
C THR A 9 13.40 3.49 -15.89
N LYS A 10 12.29 4.17 -16.16
CA LYS A 10 12.21 5.63 -15.92
C LYS A 10 11.83 5.93 -14.47
N GLY A 11 12.79 5.69 -13.57
CA GLY A 11 12.98 6.50 -12.35
C GLY A 11 11.97 6.32 -11.21
N GLY A 12 11.32 5.16 -11.11
CA GLY A 12 10.48 4.78 -9.98
C GLY A 12 11.26 4.24 -8.78
N GLN A 13 10.64 4.20 -7.61
CA GLN A 13 11.13 3.46 -6.44
C GLN A 13 11.22 1.96 -6.73
N TRP A 14 10.29 1.42 -7.50
CA TRP A 14 10.15 0.02 -7.85
C TRP A 14 10.56 -0.26 -9.29
N ARG A 15 11.17 -1.42 -9.52
CA ARG A 15 11.60 -1.87 -10.84
C ARG A 15 11.28 -3.34 -11.07
N VAL A 16 10.91 -3.67 -12.30
CA VAL A 16 10.73 -5.06 -12.74
C VAL A 16 12.11 -5.69 -12.94
N ALA A 17 12.38 -6.76 -12.20
CA ALA A 17 13.60 -7.56 -12.31
C ALA A 17 13.31 -8.88 -13.04
N SER A 18 14.35 -9.57 -13.51
CA SER A 18 14.19 -10.86 -14.21
C SER A 18 13.54 -11.96 -13.37
N GLU A 19 13.63 -11.85 -12.05
CA GLU A 19 13.08 -12.84 -11.10
C GLU A 19 11.87 -12.32 -10.31
N GLY A 20 11.41 -11.09 -10.56
CA GLY A 20 10.30 -10.52 -9.82
C GLY A 20 10.19 -9.01 -9.90
N LEU A 21 9.85 -8.38 -8.77
CA LEU A 21 9.71 -6.94 -8.59
C LEU A 21 10.55 -6.51 -7.39
N GLU A 22 11.30 -5.42 -7.51
CA GLU A 22 12.23 -4.99 -6.46
C GLU A 22 12.31 -3.47 -6.28
N CYS A 23 12.72 -3.06 -5.09
CA CYS A 23 13.15 -1.70 -4.77
C CYS A 23 14.40 -1.78 -3.88
N GLU A 24 14.86 -0.63 -3.37
CA GLU A 24 15.98 -0.63 -2.42
C GLU A 24 15.65 -1.47 -1.17
N GLY A 25 16.41 -2.56 -0.97
CA GLY A 25 16.29 -3.43 0.21
C GLY A 25 15.05 -4.34 0.26
N TYR A 26 14.23 -4.39 -0.80
CA TYR A 26 13.02 -5.23 -0.82
C TYR A 26 12.83 -5.94 -2.16
N PHE A 27 12.41 -7.21 -2.10
CA PHE A 27 12.20 -8.06 -3.28
C PHE A 27 10.94 -8.90 -3.16
N ILE A 28 10.18 -8.98 -4.24
CA ILE A 28 9.00 -9.81 -4.41
C ILE A 28 9.25 -10.78 -5.56
N GLU A 29 9.33 -12.08 -5.24
CA GLU A 29 9.51 -13.14 -6.23
C GLU A 29 8.37 -13.19 -7.26
N LYS A 30 8.70 -13.44 -8.54
CA LYS A 30 7.73 -13.54 -9.64
C LYS A 30 6.62 -14.54 -9.35
N ALA A 31 6.92 -15.66 -8.70
CA ALA A 31 5.96 -16.70 -8.35
C ALA A 31 4.89 -16.21 -7.34
N ARG A 32 5.18 -15.14 -6.60
CA ARG A 32 4.28 -14.56 -5.59
C ARG A 32 3.49 -13.36 -6.11
N LEU A 33 3.82 -12.82 -7.29
CA LEU A 33 3.14 -11.63 -7.82
C LEU A 33 1.66 -11.89 -8.09
N ASN A 34 1.28 -13.07 -8.59
CA ASN A 34 -0.12 -13.38 -8.89
C ASN A 34 -0.94 -13.85 -7.66
N ALA A 35 -0.32 -13.91 -6.48
CA ALA A 35 -0.96 -14.41 -5.28
C ALA A 35 -2.18 -13.55 -4.92
N ARG A 36 -3.26 -14.23 -4.56
CA ARG A 36 -4.54 -13.58 -4.22
C ARG A 36 -4.93 -13.88 -2.79
N ARG A 37 -5.47 -12.86 -2.13
CA ARG A 37 -6.11 -12.94 -0.81
C ARG A 37 -7.48 -12.27 -0.91
N ASP A 38 -8.52 -12.98 -0.47
CA ASP A 38 -9.90 -12.52 -0.51
C ASP A 38 -10.35 -12.09 -1.93
N GLY A 39 -9.87 -12.81 -2.95
CA GLY A 39 -10.19 -12.54 -4.36
C GLY A 39 -9.41 -11.39 -5.01
N LEU A 40 -8.54 -10.70 -4.27
CA LEU A 40 -7.76 -9.53 -4.72
C LEU A 40 -6.26 -9.82 -4.69
N TYR A 41 -5.43 -9.05 -5.41
CA TYR A 41 -3.98 -9.24 -5.37
C TYR A 41 -3.43 -8.95 -3.97
N GLU A 42 -2.61 -9.86 -3.46
CA GLU A 42 -2.13 -9.83 -2.07
C GLU A 42 -1.16 -8.67 -1.84
N TRP A 43 -0.17 -8.51 -2.71
CA TRP A 43 0.93 -7.57 -2.51
C TRP A 43 0.52 -6.11 -2.42
N PRO A 44 -0.32 -5.56 -3.32
CA PRO A 44 -0.84 -4.20 -3.15
C PRO A 44 -1.53 -3.97 -1.81
N GLN A 45 -2.21 -4.99 -1.26
CA GLN A 45 -2.84 -4.88 0.05
C GLN A 45 -1.82 -4.92 1.19
N GLN A 46 -0.71 -5.65 1.03
CA GLN A 46 0.31 -5.78 2.06
C GLN A 46 1.17 -4.53 2.22
N VAL A 47 1.49 -3.85 1.11
CA VAL A 47 2.44 -2.73 1.10
C VAL A 47 1.78 -1.35 1.17
N CYS A 48 0.49 -1.23 0.87
CA CYS A 48 -0.18 0.07 0.74
C CYS A 48 -0.03 1.03 1.92
N THR A 49 -0.04 0.55 3.17
CA THR A 49 0.07 1.42 4.36
C THR A 49 1.50 1.53 4.91
N LYS A 50 2.52 1.13 4.13
CA LYS A 50 3.91 1.23 4.56
C LYS A 50 4.45 2.61 4.17
N GLU A 51 4.86 3.41 5.15
CA GLU A 51 5.32 4.80 4.92
C GLU A 51 6.49 4.91 3.94
N TRP A 52 7.32 3.86 3.83
CA TRP A 52 8.45 3.84 2.90
C TRP A 52 8.03 3.54 1.46
N VAL A 53 6.78 3.16 1.18
CA VAL A 53 6.31 2.75 -0.15
C VAL A 53 5.63 3.90 -0.86
N ASP A 54 6.12 4.27 -2.03
CA ASP A 54 5.35 4.99 -3.03
C ASP A 54 4.35 4.02 -3.66
N PHE A 55 3.08 4.14 -3.26
CA PHE A 55 2.05 3.18 -3.67
C PHE A 55 1.69 3.29 -5.15
N ASP A 56 1.70 4.49 -5.73
CA ASP A 56 1.33 4.64 -7.15
C ASP A 56 2.47 4.11 -8.04
N ASP A 57 3.72 4.35 -7.67
CA ASP A 57 4.88 3.75 -8.34
C ASP A 57 4.90 2.23 -8.20
N PHE A 58 4.60 1.70 -7.01
CA PHE A 58 4.46 0.28 -6.78
C PHE A 58 3.41 -0.35 -7.71
N ILE A 59 2.22 0.24 -7.84
CA ILE A 59 1.15 -0.30 -8.70
C ILE A 59 1.59 -0.34 -10.15
N ALA A 60 2.16 0.76 -10.67
CA ALA A 60 2.64 0.81 -12.05
C ALA A 60 3.70 -0.27 -12.32
N ALA A 61 4.65 -0.46 -11.40
CA ALA A 61 5.67 -1.49 -11.52
C ALA A 61 5.09 -2.91 -11.35
N PHE A 62 4.10 -3.09 -10.49
CA PHE A 62 3.43 -4.37 -10.23
C PHE A 62 2.60 -4.85 -11.43
N GLU A 63 1.83 -3.95 -12.06
CA GLU A 63 1.12 -4.23 -13.32
C GLU A 63 2.11 -4.65 -14.41
N ALA A 64 3.20 -3.88 -14.60
CA ALA A 64 4.25 -4.21 -15.55
C ALA A 64 4.93 -5.56 -15.24
N ALA A 65 5.11 -5.90 -13.96
CA ALA A 65 5.68 -7.18 -13.54
C ALA A 65 4.72 -8.35 -13.82
N LEU A 66 3.41 -8.17 -13.65
CA LEU A 66 2.40 -9.18 -14.00
C LEU A 66 2.35 -9.42 -15.52
N GLU A 67 2.39 -8.35 -16.31
CA GLU A 67 2.50 -8.45 -17.78
C GLU A 67 3.76 -9.22 -18.19
N PHE A 68 4.93 -8.86 -17.62
CA PHE A 68 6.20 -9.44 -18.00
C PHE A 68 6.36 -10.91 -17.56
N HIS A 69 5.95 -11.26 -16.34
CA HIS A 69 6.19 -12.59 -15.76
C HIS A 69 5.03 -13.56 -15.95
N HIS A 70 3.79 -13.06 -16.05
CA HIS A 70 2.57 -13.88 -16.10
C HIS A 70 1.76 -13.68 -17.39
N GLY A 71 2.21 -12.81 -18.29
CA GLY A 71 1.56 -12.56 -19.59
C GLY A 71 0.26 -11.77 -19.50
N GLY A 72 -0.01 -11.14 -18.35
CA GLY A 72 -1.17 -10.28 -18.13
C GLY A 72 -1.73 -10.37 -16.72
N TYR A 73 -2.78 -9.58 -16.48
CA TYR A 73 -3.55 -9.58 -15.25
C TYR A 73 -5.04 -9.30 -15.50
N ASP A 74 -5.87 -9.65 -14.53
CA ASP A 74 -7.30 -9.30 -14.55
C ASP A 74 -7.49 -7.84 -14.12
N ASP A 75 -7.87 -6.98 -15.06
CA ASP A 75 -8.09 -5.54 -14.86
C ASP A 75 -9.14 -5.24 -13.78
N SER A 76 -10.25 -5.99 -13.75
CA SER A 76 -11.33 -5.78 -12.78
C SER A 76 -10.83 -6.08 -11.37
N VAL A 77 -10.08 -7.16 -11.21
CA VAL A 77 -9.44 -7.52 -9.94
C VAL A 77 -8.37 -6.49 -9.56
N MET A 78 -7.60 -5.96 -10.52
CA MET A 78 -6.61 -4.92 -10.25
C MET A 78 -7.28 -3.64 -9.75
N GLN A 79 -8.30 -3.15 -10.44
CA GLN A 79 -9.03 -1.94 -10.03
C GLN A 79 -9.68 -2.10 -8.65
N ALA A 80 -10.30 -3.24 -8.38
CA ALA A 80 -10.85 -3.54 -7.06
C ALA A 80 -9.77 -3.60 -5.96
N THR A 81 -8.59 -4.13 -6.30
CA THR A 81 -7.44 -4.18 -5.38
C THR A 81 -6.95 -2.78 -5.06
N VAL A 82 -6.72 -1.94 -6.08
CA VAL A 82 -6.26 -0.55 -5.92
C VAL A 82 -7.27 0.26 -5.10
N ALA A 83 -8.57 0.13 -5.39
CA ALA A 83 -9.61 0.83 -4.63
C ALA A 83 -9.59 0.45 -3.14
N LYS A 84 -9.45 -0.85 -2.82
CA LYS A 84 -9.35 -1.31 -1.43
C LYS A 84 -8.07 -0.81 -0.75
N SER A 85 -6.93 -0.84 -1.44
CA SER A 85 -5.66 -0.34 -0.91
C SER A 85 -5.69 1.17 -0.65
N ARG A 86 -6.23 1.96 -1.58
CA ARG A 86 -6.39 3.42 -1.42
C ARG A 86 -7.29 3.77 -0.25
N ARG A 87 -8.38 3.01 -0.04
CA ARG A 87 -9.22 3.17 1.15
C ARG A 87 -8.42 2.94 2.44
N ARG A 88 -7.59 1.89 2.49
CA ARG A 88 -6.75 1.60 3.67
C ARG A 88 -5.68 2.66 3.90
N ILE A 89 -5.11 3.23 2.84
CA ILE A 89 -4.18 4.37 2.94
C ILE A 89 -4.89 5.56 3.60
N ALA A 90 -6.05 5.96 3.07
CA ALA A 90 -6.82 7.07 3.61
C ALA A 90 -7.25 6.84 5.08
N GLU A 91 -7.67 5.62 5.42
CA GLU A 91 -8.01 5.24 6.80
C GLU A 91 -6.78 5.33 7.74
N SER A 92 -5.59 4.92 7.25
CA SER A 92 -4.33 5.05 8.00
C SER A 92 -3.93 6.50 8.21
N GLU A 93 -4.03 7.34 7.17
CA GLU A 93 -3.71 8.76 7.23
C GLU A 93 -4.64 9.53 8.18
N GLU A 94 -5.94 9.23 8.13
CA GLU A 94 -6.92 9.82 9.06
C GLU A 94 -6.65 9.38 10.50
N PHE A 95 -6.34 8.10 10.71
CA PHE A 95 -5.96 7.57 12.02
C PHE A 95 -4.70 8.27 12.57
N ASP A 96 -3.66 8.41 11.75
CA ASP A 96 -2.42 9.08 12.14
C ASP A 96 -2.62 10.57 12.41
N ALA A 97 -3.48 11.24 11.64
CA ALA A 97 -3.84 12.64 11.87
C ALA A 97 -4.55 12.82 13.22
N VAL A 98 -5.53 11.97 13.52
CA VAL A 98 -6.24 12.02 14.81
C VAL A 98 -5.31 11.66 15.97
N CYS A 99 -4.41 10.68 15.81
CA CYS A 99 -3.40 10.39 16.81
C CYS A 99 -2.52 11.61 17.12
N ARG A 100 -2.03 12.31 16.10
CA ARG A 100 -1.19 13.51 16.27
C ARG A 100 -1.94 14.66 16.94
N GLU A 101 -3.24 14.78 16.71
CA GLU A 101 -4.08 15.79 17.33
C GLU A 101 -4.39 15.48 18.79
N MET A 102 -4.75 14.23 19.09
CA MET A 102 -5.17 13.80 20.44
C MET A 102 -3.99 13.59 21.39
N PHE A 103 -2.83 13.19 20.86
CA PHE A 103 -1.64 12.83 21.65
C PHE A 103 -0.36 13.49 21.11
N PRO A 104 -0.31 14.82 20.94
CA PRO A 104 0.82 15.53 20.32
C PRO A 104 2.15 15.33 21.06
N GLU A 105 2.11 15.12 22.38
CA GLU A 105 3.27 14.83 23.22
C GLU A 105 3.97 13.51 22.86
N ARG A 106 3.23 12.53 22.30
CA ARG A 106 3.79 11.25 21.86
C ARG A 106 4.64 11.40 20.59
N PHE A 107 4.36 12.41 19.77
CA PHE A 107 5.06 12.67 18.51
C PHE A 107 6.22 13.66 18.66
N THR A 108 6.33 14.35 19.79
CA THR A 108 7.38 15.35 20.04
C THR A 108 8.55 14.81 20.87
N GLY A 109 8.38 13.69 21.58
CA GLY A 109 9.39 13.14 22.51
C GLY A 109 9.96 11.76 22.17
N GLY A 110 9.61 11.15 21.03
CA GLY A 110 10.12 9.83 20.62
C GLY A 110 9.56 8.64 21.41
N ILE A 111 8.49 8.83 22.19
CA ILE A 111 7.79 7.73 22.86
C ILE A 111 6.86 7.05 21.85
N HIS A 112 7.37 6.01 21.19
CA HIS A 112 6.59 5.18 20.27
C HIS A 112 5.89 4.05 21.02
N GLY A 113 4.66 4.29 21.44
CA GLY A 113 3.82 3.24 22.02
C GLY A 113 2.47 3.77 22.46
N PHE A 114 1.40 3.27 21.87
CA PHE A 114 0.03 3.54 22.30
C PHE A 114 -0.50 2.39 23.14
N PHE A 115 -1.22 2.70 24.20
CA PHE A 115 -2.04 1.73 24.92
C PHE A 115 -3.27 1.36 24.08
N PRO A 116 -3.79 0.13 24.20
CA PRO A 116 -5.02 -0.28 23.50
C PRO A 116 -6.21 0.68 23.72
N SER A 117 -6.34 1.25 24.92
CA SER A 117 -7.40 2.23 25.22
C SER A 117 -7.26 3.53 24.42
N GLU A 118 -6.03 3.96 24.13
CA GLU A 118 -5.76 5.15 23.32
C GLU A 118 -6.16 4.90 21.85
N PHE A 119 -5.96 3.68 21.34
CA PHE A 119 -6.51 3.28 20.03
C PHE A 119 -8.04 3.35 20.00
N ASP A 120 -8.70 2.90 21.06
CA ASP A 120 -10.18 2.97 21.16
C ASP A 120 -10.67 4.43 21.21
N ASP A 121 -9.94 5.31 21.89
CA ASP A 121 -10.22 6.75 21.93
C ASP A 121 -10.12 7.38 20.53
N VAL A 122 -9.04 7.09 19.80
CA VAL A 122 -8.85 7.57 18.42
C VAL A 122 -9.97 7.06 17.51
N ASN A 123 -10.30 5.76 17.60
CA ASN A 123 -11.38 5.17 16.81
C ASN A 123 -12.74 5.82 17.11
N ARG A 124 -13.05 6.09 18.39
CA ARG A 124 -14.28 6.82 18.77
C ARG A 124 -14.33 8.21 18.16
N GLU A 125 -13.22 8.92 18.16
CA GLU A 125 -13.15 10.28 17.62
C GLU A 125 -13.29 10.29 16.08
N ILE A 126 -12.68 9.33 15.37
CA ILE A 126 -12.89 9.16 13.92
C ILE A 126 -14.37 8.92 13.61
N VAL A 127 -15.01 7.98 14.33
CA VAL A 127 -16.44 7.67 14.14
C VAL A 127 -17.31 8.90 14.39
N ARG A 128 -17.01 9.68 15.44
CA ARG A 128 -17.71 10.93 15.75
C ARG A 128 -17.57 11.96 14.61
N ARG A 129 -16.37 12.14 14.05
CA ARG A 129 -16.12 13.08 12.94
C ARG A 129 -16.88 12.68 11.69
N CYS A 130 -16.93 11.38 11.37
CA CYS A 130 -17.70 10.87 10.25
C CYS A 130 -19.21 11.11 10.43
N ALA A 131 -19.74 10.89 11.65
CA ALA A 131 -21.14 11.16 11.94
C ALA A 131 -21.51 12.65 11.76
N LEU A 132 -20.61 13.58 12.10
CA LEU A 132 -20.82 15.02 11.95
C LEU A 132 -20.72 15.50 10.49
N LYS A 133 -19.92 14.85 9.64
CA LYS A 133 -19.79 15.20 8.21
C LYS A 133 -21.02 14.80 7.37
N THR A 134 -21.91 13.98 7.92
CA THR A 134 -23.07 13.41 7.21
C THR A 134 -24.40 14.05 7.64
N ALA A 135 -24.35 15.04 8.54
CA ALA A 135 -25.49 15.82 9.03
C ALA A 135 -25.51 17.22 8.40
#